data_AF-A0A172WG19-F1
#
_entry.id   AF-A0A172WG19-F1
#
_cell.length_a   1.000
_cell.length_b   1.000
_cell.length_c   1.000
_cell.angle_alpha   90.00
_cell.angle_beta   90.00
_cell.angle_gamma   90.00
#
_symmetry.space_group_name_H-M   'P 1'
#
loop_
_entity.id
_entity.type
_entity.pdbx_description
1 polymer ?
#
loop_
_entity_poly.entity_id
_entity_poly.type
_entity_poly.pdbx_seq_one_letter_code
_entity_poly.pdbx_strand_id
1 'polypeptide(L)'
;MPYVNPQTIDILSEEIHNRGLEFIWIPYARTYALQNTDIWPRDYPVCGKDWSIPGGSEFFDLVFVQSNYYQCRDWYKNVQWTDEERKVRTGLSLGEWVDMLTDINRSKNTSNVFVEFECDGRILTGGDDNCSGIWHPSTEYKDRACKYVECSGQLINLAYYFDTNLNNISFMNGYCQETLGERYV
;
A
#
# COMPACT_ATOMS: atom_id res chain seq x y z
N MET A 1 -10.89 -1.81 -19.46
CA MET A 1 -9.54 -1.26 -19.24
C MET A 1 -8.63 -1.84 -20.31
N PRO A 2 -7.68 -1.07 -20.89
CA PRO A 2 -6.67 -1.65 -21.76
C PRO A 2 -5.87 -2.68 -20.96
N TYR A 3 -5.65 -3.84 -21.57
CA TYR A 3 -4.94 -4.94 -20.96
C TYR A 3 -3.43 -4.73 -21.18
N VAL A 4 -2.64 -4.70 -20.12
CA VAL A 4 -1.18 -4.59 -20.23
C VAL A 4 -0.64 -5.88 -20.86
N ASN A 5 0.18 -5.77 -21.91
CA ASN A 5 0.79 -6.94 -22.54
C ASN A 5 1.88 -7.49 -21.61
N PRO A 6 1.75 -8.71 -21.06
CA PRO A 6 2.73 -9.26 -20.13
C PRO A 6 4.12 -9.38 -20.75
N GLN A 7 4.21 -9.64 -22.06
CA GLN A 7 5.49 -9.72 -22.78
C GLN A 7 6.29 -8.41 -22.71
N THR A 8 5.62 -7.27 -22.60
CA THR A 8 6.31 -5.98 -22.51
C THR A 8 6.98 -5.80 -21.15
N ILE A 9 6.35 -6.26 -20.07
CA ILE A 9 6.95 -6.19 -18.73
C ILE A 9 8.08 -7.22 -18.61
N ASP A 10 7.89 -8.41 -19.18
CA ASP A 10 8.89 -9.48 -19.21
C ASP A 10 10.21 -9.01 -19.86
N ILE A 11 10.13 -8.45 -21.07
CA ILE A 11 11.30 -7.86 -21.76
C ILE A 11 11.95 -6.75 -20.92
N LEU A 12 11.15 -5.91 -20.26
CA LEU A 12 11.69 -4.84 -19.42
C LEU A 12 12.43 -5.41 -18.21
N SER A 13 11.88 -6.46 -17.58
CA SER A 13 12.51 -7.15 -16.46
C SER A 13 13.85 -7.77 -16.87
N GLU A 14 13.87 -8.50 -17.99
CA GLU A 14 15.10 -9.08 -18.55
C GLU A 14 16.17 -8.01 -18.83
N GLU A 15 15.81 -6.88 -19.42
CA GLU A 15 16.74 -5.78 -19.70
C GLU A 15 17.33 -5.14 -18.42
N ILE A 16 16.56 -5.08 -17.34
CA ILE A 16 17.02 -4.59 -16.03
C ILE A 16 17.99 -5.60 -15.41
N HIS A 17 17.64 -6.89 -15.42
CA HIS A 17 18.48 -7.96 -14.89
C HIS A 17 19.77 -8.15 -15.68
N ASN A 18 19.74 -7.98 -17.01
CA ASN A 18 20.94 -8.01 -17.87
C ASN A 18 21.96 -6.92 -17.52
N ARG A 19 21.53 -5.88 -16.78
CA ARG A 19 22.40 -4.81 -16.25
C ARG A 19 22.83 -5.05 -14.80
N GLY A 20 22.43 -6.16 -14.19
CA GLY A 20 22.71 -6.51 -12.80
C GLY A 20 21.94 -5.65 -11.79
N LEU A 21 20.77 -5.14 -12.17
CA LEU A 21 19.90 -4.33 -11.32
C LEU A 21 18.68 -5.16 -10.87
N GLU A 22 18.05 -4.77 -9.76
CA GLU A 22 16.76 -5.29 -9.31
C GLU A 22 15.62 -4.39 -9.81
N PHE A 23 14.49 -5.00 -10.15
CA PHE A 23 13.29 -4.33 -10.62
C PHE A 23 12.23 -4.28 -9.51
N ILE A 24 11.99 -3.07 -9.00
CA ILE A 24 11.06 -2.83 -7.88
C ILE A 24 9.80 -2.12 -8.40
N TRP A 25 8.63 -2.57 -7.94
CA TRP A 25 7.35 -1.90 -8.19
C TRP A 25 6.73 -1.40 -6.89
N ILE A 26 6.19 -0.18 -6.90
CA ILE A 26 5.46 0.40 -5.77
C ILE A 26 4.04 0.78 -6.22
N PRO A 27 3.10 -0.18 -6.29
CA PRO A 27 1.72 0.10 -6.70
C PRO A 27 0.89 0.74 -5.59
N TYR A 28 0.13 1.78 -5.95
CA TYR A 28 -0.96 2.28 -5.12
C TYR A 28 -2.19 1.36 -5.23
N ALA A 29 -2.57 0.71 -4.13
CA ALA A 29 -3.66 -0.28 -4.10
C ALA A 29 -4.57 -0.16 -2.87
N ARG A 30 -5.15 1.02 -2.69
CA ARG A 30 -6.18 1.30 -1.68
C ARG A 30 -7.55 0.75 -2.10
N THR A 31 -7.74 -0.58 -2.03
CA THR A 31 -8.98 -1.24 -2.47
C THR A 31 -9.30 -2.48 -1.65
N TYR A 32 -10.59 -2.80 -1.51
CA TYR A 32 -11.10 -4.05 -0.95
C TYR A 32 -10.99 -5.24 -1.90
N ALA A 33 -10.71 -4.98 -3.17
CA ALA A 33 -10.55 -5.99 -4.21
C ALA A 33 -9.06 -6.17 -4.55
N LEU A 34 -8.19 -6.17 -3.53
CA LEU A 34 -6.74 -6.23 -3.70
C LEU A 34 -6.31 -7.47 -4.49
N GLN A 35 -7.01 -8.59 -4.29
CA GLN A 35 -6.84 -9.85 -5.02
C GLN A 35 -7.12 -9.75 -6.53
N ASN A 36 -7.86 -8.73 -6.96
CA ASN A 36 -8.22 -8.53 -8.38
C ASN A 36 -7.29 -7.55 -9.10
N THR A 37 -6.33 -6.95 -8.40
CA THR A 37 -5.33 -6.05 -8.99
C THR A 37 -4.37 -6.81 -9.91
N ASP A 38 -3.58 -6.08 -10.70
CA ASP A 38 -2.52 -6.64 -11.54
C ASP A 38 -1.30 -7.11 -10.74
N ILE A 39 -1.33 -7.02 -9.40
CA ILE A 39 -0.25 -7.49 -8.53
C ILE A 39 -0.12 -9.01 -8.59
N TRP A 40 -1.25 -9.71 -8.68
CA TRP A 40 -1.30 -11.17 -8.56
C TRP A 40 -1.56 -11.85 -9.90
N PRO A 41 -1.12 -13.11 -10.05
CA PRO A 41 -1.57 -13.95 -11.16
C PRO A 41 -3.08 -14.15 -11.07
N ARG A 42 -3.75 -14.05 -12.21
CA ARG A 42 -5.20 -14.19 -12.32
C ARG A 42 -5.58 -15.33 -13.23
N ASP A 43 -6.35 -16.26 -12.69
CA ASP A 43 -6.89 -17.36 -13.46
C ASP A 43 -8.22 -16.94 -14.09
N TYR A 44 -8.31 -17.09 -15.40
CA TYR A 44 -9.51 -16.85 -16.17
C TYR A 44 -9.95 -18.16 -16.84
N PRO A 45 -11.15 -18.69 -16.50
CA PRO A 45 -11.72 -19.79 -17.25
C PRO A 45 -12.21 -19.24 -18.59
N VAL A 46 -11.46 -19.51 -19.66
CA VAL A 46 -11.86 -19.14 -21.03
C VAL A 46 -12.26 -20.40 -21.77
N CYS A 47 -13.56 -20.53 -22.06
CA CYS A 47 -14.13 -21.67 -22.79
C CYS A 47 -13.77 -23.04 -22.18
N GLY A 48 -13.75 -23.14 -20.85
CA GLY A 48 -13.43 -24.39 -20.14
C GLY A 48 -11.94 -24.75 -20.11
N LYS A 49 -11.06 -23.82 -20.47
CA LYS A 49 -9.62 -23.90 -20.25
C LYS A 49 -9.21 -22.87 -19.21
N ASP A 50 -8.41 -23.30 -18.25
CA ASP A 50 -7.82 -22.41 -17.25
C ASP A 50 -6.63 -21.70 -17.90
N TRP A 51 -6.76 -20.39 -18.09
CA TRP A 51 -5.65 -19.53 -18.50
C TRP A 51 -5.20 -18.71 -17.30
N SER A 52 -3.93 -18.82 -16.94
CA SER A 52 -3.34 -17.92 -15.95
C SER A 52 -2.69 -16.74 -16.66
N ILE A 53 -3.08 -15.55 -16.25
CA ILE A 53 -2.48 -14.29 -16.66
C ILE A 53 -1.46 -13.93 -15.59
N PRO A 54 -0.18 -13.74 -15.94
CA PRO A 54 0.82 -13.44 -14.95
C PRO A 54 0.57 -12.10 -14.28
N GLY A 55 0.92 -12.02 -13.00
CA GLY A 55 0.84 -10.82 -12.19
C GLY A 55 2.16 -10.08 -12.10
N GLY A 56 2.13 -8.84 -11.61
CA GLY A 56 3.34 -8.07 -11.31
C GLY A 56 4.29 -8.81 -10.35
N SER A 57 3.76 -9.59 -9.39
CA SER A 57 4.60 -10.39 -8.50
C SER A 57 5.52 -11.40 -9.21
N GLU A 58 5.27 -11.72 -10.48
CA GLU A 58 6.11 -12.63 -11.28
C GLU A 58 7.17 -11.90 -12.10
N PHE A 59 7.02 -10.59 -12.33
CA PHE A 59 7.93 -9.79 -13.15
C PHE A 59 8.92 -8.95 -12.35
N PHE A 60 8.57 -8.60 -11.12
CA PHE A 60 9.35 -7.70 -10.27
C PHE A 60 10.04 -8.47 -9.13
N ASP A 61 11.26 -8.09 -8.80
CA ASP A 61 12.03 -8.70 -7.71
C ASP A 61 11.39 -8.38 -6.35
N LEU A 62 10.89 -7.16 -6.18
CA LEU A 62 10.16 -6.71 -5.00
C LEU A 62 8.96 -5.85 -5.40
N VAL A 63 7.83 -6.05 -4.73
CA VAL A 63 6.63 -5.23 -4.88
C VAL A 63 6.25 -4.64 -3.52
N PHE A 64 6.25 -3.32 -3.39
CA PHE A 64 5.84 -2.63 -2.17
C PHE A 64 4.49 -1.97 -2.38
N VAL A 65 3.44 -2.60 -1.88
CA VAL A 65 2.07 -2.18 -2.11
C VAL A 65 1.71 -1.06 -1.14
N GLN A 66 1.38 0.10 -1.70
CA GLN A 66 0.97 1.26 -0.95
C GLN A 66 -0.52 1.16 -0.61
N SER A 67 -0.79 0.97 0.69
CA SER A 67 -2.13 0.99 1.27
C SER A 67 -2.74 2.40 1.33
N ASN A 68 -1.82 3.37 1.46
CA ASN A 68 -2.01 4.76 1.83
C ASN A 68 -2.71 4.94 3.20
N TYR A 69 -2.02 5.60 4.13
CA TYR A 69 -2.50 5.83 5.50
C TYR A 69 -3.62 6.86 5.59
N TYR A 70 -4.06 7.44 4.47
CA TYR A 70 -5.36 8.09 4.34
C TYR A 70 -6.52 7.09 4.30
N GLN A 71 -6.33 5.83 4.72
CA GLN A 71 -7.44 4.91 4.94
C GLN A 71 -8.42 5.47 5.97
N CYS A 72 -9.67 5.58 5.54
CA CYS A 72 -10.61 6.55 6.12
C CYS A 72 -11.41 5.97 7.30
N ARG A 73 -11.53 4.64 7.43
CA ARG A 73 -12.46 4.02 8.40
C ARG A 73 -12.17 4.34 9.85
N ASP A 74 -10.90 4.40 10.24
CA ASP A 74 -10.53 4.38 11.66
C ASP A 74 -10.91 5.67 12.39
N TRP A 75 -11.13 6.77 11.66
CA TRP A 75 -11.21 8.12 12.23
C TRP A 75 -12.52 8.88 11.94
N TYR A 76 -13.37 8.43 11.02
CA TYR A 76 -14.70 9.03 10.76
C TYR A 76 -15.83 8.54 11.67
N LYS A 77 -15.58 8.38 12.97
CA LYS A 77 -16.58 7.84 13.93
C LYS A 77 -17.85 8.68 14.05
N ASN A 78 -17.81 9.97 13.66
CA ASN A 78 -18.91 10.92 13.84
C ASN A 78 -19.47 11.52 12.54
N VAL A 79 -19.05 11.02 11.37
CA VAL A 79 -19.61 11.51 10.09
C VAL A 79 -20.73 10.59 9.64
N GLN A 80 -21.92 11.14 9.45
CA GLN A 80 -23.03 10.40 8.87
C GLN A 80 -22.84 10.29 7.36
N TRP A 81 -22.56 9.09 6.89
CA TRP A 81 -22.49 8.73 5.48
C TRP A 81 -23.67 7.83 5.12
N THR A 82 -24.14 7.96 3.87
CA THR A 82 -25.03 6.94 3.28
C THR A 82 -24.33 5.58 3.20
N ASP A 83 -25.06 4.47 3.07
CA ASP A 83 -24.43 3.14 3.00
C ASP A 83 -23.56 2.95 1.74
N GLU A 84 -23.90 3.59 0.61
CA GLU A 84 -23.03 3.65 -0.57
C GLU A 84 -21.76 4.46 -0.31
N GLU A 85 -21.88 5.65 0.29
CA GLU A 85 -20.71 6.44 0.69
C GLU A 85 -19.87 5.71 1.72
N ARG A 86 -20.49 4.95 2.64
CA ARG A 86 -19.77 4.14 3.62
C ARG A 86 -18.96 3.05 2.91
N LYS A 87 -19.53 2.32 1.96
CA LYS A 87 -18.81 1.30 1.17
C LYS A 87 -17.66 1.88 0.34
N VAL A 88 -17.82 3.08 -0.22
CA VAL A 88 -16.80 3.72 -1.06
C VAL A 88 -15.74 4.46 -0.24
N ARG A 89 -16.15 5.12 0.85
CA ARG A 89 -15.32 6.06 1.61
C ARG A 89 -14.78 5.50 2.91
N THR A 90 -15.37 4.47 3.52
CA THR A 90 -14.78 3.93 4.76
C THR A 90 -13.51 3.16 4.48
N GLY A 91 -13.35 2.47 3.35
CA GLY A 91 -12.12 1.70 3.13
C GLY A 91 -11.88 0.64 4.23
N LEU A 92 -10.76 -0.07 4.12
CA LEU A 92 -10.26 -0.91 5.21
C LEU A 92 -9.57 -0.02 6.25
N SER A 93 -9.53 -0.45 7.51
CA SER A 93 -8.50 0.04 8.41
C SER A 93 -7.13 -0.37 7.88
N LEU A 94 -6.07 0.33 8.30
CA LEU A 94 -4.71 -0.06 7.91
C LEU A 94 -4.41 -1.51 8.30
N GLY A 95 -4.83 -1.93 9.49
CA GLY A 95 -4.68 -3.30 9.97
C GLY A 95 -5.40 -4.32 9.08
N GLU A 96 -6.67 -4.10 8.75
CA GLU A 96 -7.43 -5.02 7.90
C GLU A 96 -6.87 -5.10 6.48
N TRP A 97 -6.34 -3.98 5.96
CA TRP A 97 -5.68 -3.98 4.66
C TRP A 97 -4.38 -4.79 4.69
N VAL A 98 -3.57 -4.66 5.75
CA VAL A 98 -2.35 -5.44 5.93
C VAL A 98 -2.66 -6.93 6.11
N ASP A 99 -3.70 -7.26 6.88
CA ASP A 99 -4.17 -8.65 7.04
C ASP A 99 -4.59 -9.24 5.70
N MET A 100 -5.36 -8.50 4.90
CA MET A 100 -5.78 -8.93 3.56
C MET A 100 -4.59 -9.13 2.62
N LEU A 101 -3.61 -8.21 2.61
CA LEU A 101 -2.39 -8.38 1.81
C LEU A 101 -1.65 -9.65 2.23
N THR A 102 -1.52 -9.88 3.53
CA THR A 102 -0.83 -11.04 4.10
C THR A 102 -1.53 -12.35 3.72
N ASP A 103 -2.86 -12.39 3.80
CA ASP A 103 -3.64 -13.56 3.44
C ASP A 103 -3.60 -13.85 1.93
N ILE A 104 -3.62 -12.80 1.10
CA ILE A 104 -3.44 -12.97 -0.35
C ILE A 104 -2.05 -13.53 -0.63
N ASN A 105 -1.00 -12.99 -0.01
CA ASN A 105 0.37 -13.49 -0.17
C ASN A 105 0.49 -14.98 0.14
N ARG A 106 -0.11 -15.42 1.25
CA ARG A 106 -0.17 -16.84 1.60
C ARG A 106 -0.93 -17.66 0.56
N SER A 107 -2.08 -17.17 0.09
CA SER A 107 -2.93 -17.88 -0.87
C SER A 107 -2.32 -17.97 -2.28
N LYS A 108 -1.55 -16.97 -2.68
CA LYS A 108 -0.88 -16.87 -3.98
C LYS A 108 0.57 -17.36 -3.95
N ASN A 109 1.05 -17.77 -2.78
CA ASN A 109 2.43 -18.20 -2.56
C ASN A 109 3.47 -17.17 -3.04
N THR A 110 3.20 -15.89 -2.76
CA THR A 110 4.08 -14.77 -3.14
C THR A 110 4.89 -14.31 -1.94
N SER A 111 6.21 -14.35 -2.07
CA SER A 111 7.16 -13.99 -1.01
C SER A 111 7.84 -12.63 -1.23
N ASN A 112 7.59 -11.99 -2.37
CA ASN A 112 8.23 -10.74 -2.81
C ASN A 112 7.30 -9.52 -2.73
N VAL A 113 6.11 -9.65 -2.13
CA VAL A 113 5.15 -8.56 -2.02
C VAL A 113 5.01 -8.11 -0.57
N PHE A 114 5.29 -6.84 -0.33
CA PHE A 114 5.39 -6.21 0.98
C PHE A 114 4.54 -4.94 1.03
N VAL A 115 4.49 -4.30 2.19
CA VAL A 115 3.79 -3.02 2.38
C VAL A 115 4.75 -1.87 2.14
N GLU A 116 4.27 -0.81 1.51
CA GLU A 116 4.95 0.50 1.46
C GLU A 116 4.37 1.43 2.53
N PHE A 117 5.25 2.13 3.26
CA PHE A 117 4.90 3.07 4.33
C PHE A 117 5.08 4.51 3.88
N GLU A 118 3.95 5.14 3.57
CA GLU A 118 3.93 6.52 3.14
C GLU A 118 4.04 7.48 4.33
N CYS A 119 4.83 8.54 4.16
CA CYS A 119 5.06 9.61 5.13
C CYS A 119 5.35 10.94 4.39
N ASP A 120 4.30 11.53 3.83
CA ASP A 120 4.40 12.79 3.08
C ASP A 120 4.31 14.02 4.01
N GLY A 121 4.40 15.22 3.42
CA GLY A 121 4.39 16.49 4.16
C GLY A 121 3.10 16.80 4.93
N ARG A 122 2.02 16.02 4.77
CA ARG A 122 0.79 16.20 5.55
C ARG A 122 1.00 15.99 7.04
N ILE A 123 2.01 15.21 7.42
CA ILE A 123 2.43 15.06 8.83
C ILE A 123 2.86 16.39 9.47
N LEU A 124 3.27 17.38 8.67
CA LEU A 124 3.68 18.71 9.17
C LEU A 124 2.56 19.72 8.99
N THR A 125 1.89 19.71 7.84
CA THR A 125 0.98 20.80 7.43
C THR A 125 -0.49 20.51 7.69
N GLY A 126 -0.88 19.24 7.86
CA GLY A 126 -2.27 18.85 7.68
C GLY A 126 -2.69 18.94 6.20
N GLY A 127 -3.95 18.65 5.91
CA GLY A 127 -4.43 18.58 4.54
C GLY A 127 -5.81 17.98 4.38
N ASP A 128 -6.24 17.85 3.14
CA ASP A 128 -7.38 17.00 2.78
C ASP A 128 -6.89 15.56 2.63
N ASP A 129 -7.68 14.60 3.09
CA ASP A 129 -7.38 13.17 2.93
C ASP A 129 -7.91 12.57 1.61
N ASN A 130 -8.41 13.43 0.72
CA ASN A 130 -9.01 13.12 -0.58
C ASN A 130 -10.21 12.16 -0.51
N CYS A 131 -10.63 11.73 0.69
CA CYS A 131 -11.81 10.89 0.90
C CYS A 131 -13.05 11.71 1.13
N SER A 132 -12.92 12.75 1.94
CA SER A 132 -14.03 13.46 2.54
C SER A 132 -14.17 14.88 2.01
N GLY A 133 -13.11 15.43 1.41
CA GLY A 133 -13.04 16.86 1.14
C GLY A 133 -12.86 17.68 2.41
N ILE A 134 -12.55 17.04 3.55
CA ILE A 134 -12.40 17.68 4.85
C ILE A 134 -10.92 17.85 5.14
N TRP A 135 -10.57 19.05 5.61
CA TRP A 135 -9.23 19.32 6.10
C TRP A 135 -9.02 18.69 7.48
N HIS A 136 -7.94 17.95 7.62
CA HIS A 136 -7.49 17.29 8.84
C HIS A 136 -6.20 17.94 9.38
N PRO A 137 -6.06 18.01 10.71
CA PRO A 137 -4.86 18.54 11.34
C PRO A 137 -3.66 17.61 11.12
N SER A 138 -2.45 18.18 11.17
CA SER A 138 -1.21 17.41 11.02
C SER A 138 -1.06 16.29 12.04
N THR A 139 -1.60 16.45 13.26
CA THR A 139 -1.60 15.41 14.30
C THR A 139 -2.23 14.10 13.85
N GLU A 140 -3.33 14.16 13.11
CA GLU A 140 -4.01 12.96 12.64
C GLU A 140 -3.18 12.19 11.62
N TYR A 141 -2.47 12.89 10.73
CA TYR A 141 -1.56 12.27 9.79
C TYR A 141 -0.35 11.62 10.47
N LYS A 142 0.14 12.21 11.57
CA LYS A 142 1.22 11.61 12.37
C LYS A 142 0.75 10.31 13.02
N ASP A 143 -0.43 10.32 13.64
CA ASP A 143 -0.99 9.14 14.29
C ASP A 143 -1.20 8.01 13.27
N ARG A 144 -1.74 8.34 12.09
CA ARG A 144 -1.92 7.40 10.99
C ARG A 144 -0.58 6.86 10.46
N ALA A 145 0.42 7.70 10.29
CA ALA A 145 1.76 7.25 9.89
C ALA A 145 2.39 6.33 10.96
N CYS A 146 2.32 6.68 12.26
CA CYS A 146 2.83 5.80 13.31
C CYS A 146 2.09 4.45 13.39
N LYS A 147 0.82 4.38 12.98
CA LYS A 147 0.09 3.12 12.92
C LYS A 147 0.74 2.09 11.99
N TYR A 148 1.53 2.52 10.99
CA TYR A 148 2.33 1.59 10.20
C TYR A 148 3.27 0.77 11.06
N VAL A 149 3.90 1.36 12.08
CA VAL A 149 4.83 0.66 12.99
C VAL A 149 4.12 -0.45 13.76
N GLU A 150 2.90 -0.19 14.22
CA GLU A 150 2.10 -1.22 14.91
C GLU A 150 1.65 -2.35 13.97
N CYS A 151 1.25 -2.00 12.74
CA CYS A 151 0.73 -2.94 11.76
C CYS A 151 1.83 -3.70 11.01
N SER A 152 3.05 -3.16 10.97
CA SER A 152 4.14 -3.73 10.20
C SER A 152 4.68 -5.00 10.80
N GLY A 153 4.62 -5.19 12.13
CA GLY A 153 5.35 -6.27 12.78
C GLY A 153 6.82 -6.34 12.31
N GLN A 154 7.49 -7.48 12.52
CA GLN A 154 8.88 -7.68 12.08
C GLN A 154 8.99 -7.90 10.55
N LEU A 155 8.30 -7.11 9.73
CA LEU A 155 8.50 -7.13 8.28
C LEU A 155 9.97 -6.79 7.98
N ILE A 156 10.65 -7.70 7.27
CA ILE A 156 12.08 -7.61 6.99
C ILE A 156 12.40 -6.74 5.76
N ASN A 157 11.43 -6.54 4.87
CA ASN A 157 11.56 -5.72 3.66
C ASN A 157 10.55 -4.57 3.77
N LEU A 158 11.06 -3.38 4.00
CA LEU A 158 10.28 -2.15 4.20
C LEU A 158 10.67 -1.14 3.13
N ALA A 159 9.66 -0.57 2.46
CA ALA A 159 9.84 0.63 1.65
C ALA A 159 9.14 1.79 2.35
N TYR A 160 9.86 2.89 2.50
CA TYR A 160 9.31 4.12 3.05
C TYR A 160 9.29 5.20 1.96
N TYR A 161 8.11 5.70 1.63
CA TYR A 161 7.97 6.92 0.83
C TYR A 161 7.98 8.13 1.76
N PHE A 162 9.02 8.93 1.66
CA PHE A 162 9.04 10.28 2.22
C PHE A 162 8.91 11.29 1.08
N ASP A 163 8.26 12.43 1.35
CA ASP A 163 8.34 13.55 0.42
C ASP A 163 9.78 14.10 0.32
N THR A 164 9.98 15.19 -0.43
CA THR A 164 11.30 15.79 -0.64
C THR A 164 11.91 16.47 0.61
N ASN A 165 11.26 16.41 1.77
CA ASN A 165 11.69 17.03 3.01
C ASN A 165 12.11 15.99 4.04
N LEU A 166 13.42 15.77 4.18
CA LEU A 166 13.99 14.81 5.14
C LEU A 166 13.68 15.13 6.62
N ASN A 167 13.22 16.35 6.93
CA ASN A 167 12.74 16.65 8.28
C ASN A 167 11.55 15.77 8.67
N ASN A 168 10.77 15.28 7.70
CA ASN A 168 9.66 14.38 7.95
C ASN A 168 10.11 13.10 8.66
N ILE A 169 11.27 12.55 8.25
CA ILE A 169 11.87 11.36 8.85
C ILE A 169 12.21 11.63 10.32
N SER A 170 13.00 12.68 10.57
CA SER A 170 13.43 13.00 11.93
C SER A 170 12.25 13.31 12.85
N PHE A 171 11.24 13.99 12.32
CA PHE A 171 10.05 14.37 13.06
C PHE A 171 9.20 13.16 13.41
N MET A 172 8.90 12.28 12.45
CA MET A 172 8.13 11.07 12.72
C MET A 172 8.89 10.11 13.64
N ASN A 173 10.21 10.03 13.51
CA ASN A 173 10.98 9.15 14.37
C ASN A 173 10.88 9.56 15.85
N GLY A 174 10.94 10.86 16.14
CA GLY A 174 10.68 11.37 17.50
C GLY A 174 9.24 11.18 17.93
N TYR A 175 8.27 11.52 17.08
CA TYR A 175 6.85 11.44 17.40
C TYR A 175 6.39 10.01 17.71
N CYS A 176 6.75 9.02 16.89
CA CYS A 176 6.39 7.63 17.16
C CYS A 176 7.12 7.10 18.41
N GLN A 177 8.38 7.48 18.64
CA GLN A 177 9.12 7.07 19.83
C GLN A 177 8.45 7.58 21.12
N GLU A 178 7.93 8.81 21.09
CA GLU A 178 7.21 9.42 22.22
C GLU A 178 5.80 8.82 22.40
N THR A 179 5.11 8.51 21.31
CA THR A 179 3.70 8.09 21.33
C THR A 179 3.54 6.58 21.52
N LEU A 180 4.37 5.79 20.84
CA LEU A 180 4.29 4.32 20.79
C LEU A 180 5.44 3.63 21.53
N GLY A 181 6.50 4.36 21.90
CA GLY A 181 7.72 3.76 22.42
C GLY A 181 8.62 3.11 21.36
N GLU A 182 8.22 3.18 20.09
CA GLU A 182 8.94 2.62 18.94
C GLU A 182 9.27 3.68 17.90
N ARG A 183 10.40 3.50 17.23
CA ARG A 183 10.87 4.39 16.17
C ARG A 183 10.10 4.16 14.87
N TYR A 184 9.94 5.20 14.08
CA TYR A 184 9.29 5.10 12.78
C TYR A 184 10.14 4.31 11.77
N VAL A 185 11.46 4.50 11.85
CA VAL A 185 12.51 3.81 11.07
C VAL A 185 13.56 3.21 11.98
#